data_AF-A0A955WRC6-F1
#
_entry.id   AF-A0A955WRC6-F1
#
_cell.length_a   1.000
_cell.length_b   1.000
_cell.length_c   1.000
_cell.angle_alpha   90.00
_cell.angle_beta   90.00
_cell.angle_gamma   90.00
#
_symmetry.space_group_name_H-M   'P 1'
#
loop_
_entity.id
_entity.type
_entity.pdbx_description
1 polymer ?
#
loop_
_entity_poly.entity_id
_entity_poly.type
_entity_poly.pdbx_seq_one_letter_code
_entity_poly.pdbx_strand_id
1 'polypeptide(L)'
;NDQTLWKRVNRNITAFLLRVWRDGALFGETPEQAFFVKCDGETNPPEVIDAGQLVVEIGMCPTKPAEFVIFRIGQLPTGGDISE
;
A
#
# COMPACT_ATOMS: atom_id res chain seq x y z
N ASN A 1 12.89 2.29 -10.61
CA ASN A 1 11.53 2.53 -10.11
C ASN A 1 10.67 2.94 -11.31
N ASP A 2 9.89 2.01 -11.91
CA ASP A 2 9.21 2.23 -13.18
C ASP A 2 7.71 1.87 -13.14
N GLN A 3 6.95 2.25 -14.18
CA GLN A 3 5.50 2.02 -14.22
C GLN A 3 5.11 0.54 -14.17
N THR A 4 5.97 -0.37 -14.65
CA THR A 4 5.70 -1.81 -14.62
C THR A 4 5.78 -2.33 -13.19
N LEU A 5 6.77 -1.87 -12.44
CA LEU A 5 6.90 -2.15 -11.02
C LEU A 5 5.69 -1.63 -10.25
N TRP A 6 5.28 -0.38 -10.49
CA TRP A 6 4.11 0.22 -9.83
C TRP A 6 2.84 -0.60 -10.02
N LYS A 7 2.54 -0.97 -11.26
CA LYS A 7 1.37 -1.82 -11.58
C LYS A 7 1.45 -3.17 -10.88
N ARG A 8 2.63 -3.79 -10.84
CA ARG A 8 2.83 -5.08 -10.17
C ARG A 8 2.61 -4.97 -8.66
N VAL A 9 3.17 -3.93 -8.03
CA VAL A 9 3.03 -3.65 -6.60
C VAL A 9 1.56 -3.39 -6.25
N ASN A 10 0.90 -2.49 -6.98
CA ASN A 10 -0.50 -2.15 -6.78
C ASN A 10 -1.40 -3.39 -6.90
N ARG A 11 -1.20 -4.22 -7.95
CA ARG A 11 -1.94 -5.47 -8.14
C ARG A 11 -1.74 -6.45 -6.99
N ASN A 12 -0.51 -6.64 -6.53
CA ASN A 12 -0.21 -7.61 -5.49
C ASN A 12 -0.79 -7.20 -4.13
N ILE A 13 -0.68 -5.93 -3.77
CA ILE A 13 -1.24 -5.39 -2.52
C ILE A 13 -2.78 -5.42 -2.57
N THR A 14 -3.37 -5.02 -3.69
CA THR A 14 -4.83 -5.13 -3.90
C THR A 14 -5.32 -6.57 -3.73
N ALA A 15 -4.63 -7.55 -4.32
CA ALA A 15 -5.00 -8.96 -4.17
C ALA A 15 -4.88 -9.47 -2.72
N PHE A 16 -3.92 -8.94 -1.95
CA PHE A 16 -3.79 -9.25 -0.53
C PHE A 16 -4.95 -8.64 0.28
N LEU A 17 -5.20 -7.34 0.15
CA LEU A 17 -6.26 -6.65 0.89
C LEU A 17 -7.65 -7.17 0.54
N LEU A 18 -7.87 -7.61 -0.71
CA LEU A 18 -9.09 -8.33 -1.10
C LEU A 18 -9.31 -9.61 -0.29
N ARG A 19 -8.25 -10.37 0.01
CA ARG A 19 -8.36 -11.57 0.87
C ARG A 19 -8.67 -11.16 2.30
N VAL A 20 -7.93 -10.19 2.85
CA VAL A 20 -8.13 -9.69 4.22
C VAL A 20 -9.55 -9.15 4.42
N TRP A 21 -10.11 -8.45 3.43
CA TRP A 21 -11.52 -8.02 3.44
C TRP A 21 -12.49 -9.19 3.42
N ARG A 22 -12.29 -10.18 2.53
CA ARG A 22 -13.12 -11.39 2.46
C ARG A 22 -13.09 -12.22 3.75
N ASP A 23 -11.97 -12.17 4.47
CA ASP A 23 -11.79 -12.82 5.77
C ASP A 23 -12.45 -12.04 6.92
N GLY A 24 -13.08 -10.89 6.63
CA GLY A 24 -13.83 -10.09 7.60
C GLY A 24 -12.98 -9.15 8.46
N ALA A 25 -11.69 -9.00 8.13
CA ALA A 25 -10.77 -8.13 8.88
C ALA A 25 -10.86 -6.65 8.46
N LEU A 26 -11.47 -6.35 7.30
CA LEU A 26 -11.74 -4.98 6.86
C LEU A 26 -13.25 -4.72 6.81
N PHE A 27 -13.68 -3.54 7.25
CA PHE A 27 -15.05 -3.06 7.22
C PHE A 27 -15.37 -2.40 5.86
N GLY A 28 -16.55 -2.69 5.31
CA GLY A 28 -17.04 -2.12 4.06
C GLY A 28 -17.89 -3.14 3.29
N GLU A 29 -18.98 -2.69 2.66
CA GLU A 29 -19.85 -3.57 1.84
C GLU A 29 -19.17 -3.96 0.51
N THR A 30 -18.25 -3.12 0.03
CA THR A 30 -17.44 -3.37 -1.15
C THR A 30 -15.95 -3.18 -0.86
N PRO A 31 -15.04 -3.78 -1.65
CA PRO A 31 -13.60 -3.58 -1.51
C PRO A 31 -13.19 -2.11 -1.52
N GLU A 32 -13.84 -1.29 -2.34
CA GLU A 32 -13.54 0.13 -2.52
C GLU A 32 -13.91 0.97 -1.28
N GLN A 33 -14.85 0.49 -0.46
CA GLN A 33 -15.14 1.08 0.85
C GLN A 33 -14.16 0.60 1.93
N ALA A 34 -13.60 -0.60 1.73
CA ALA A 34 -12.74 -1.26 2.71
C ALA A 34 -11.28 -0.83 2.61
N PHE A 35 -10.76 -0.57 1.41
CA PHE A 35 -9.38 -0.13 1.23
C PHE A 35 -9.14 0.53 -0.13
N PHE A 36 -8.01 1.23 -0.26
CA PHE A 36 -7.45 1.67 -1.53
C PHE A 36 -5.94 1.47 -1.56
N VAL A 37 -5.39 1.37 -2.77
CA VAL A 37 -3.94 1.26 -3.01
C VAL A 37 -3.56 2.21 -4.15
N LYS A 38 -2.64 3.13 -3.89
CA LYS A 38 -2.11 4.07 -4.88
C LYS A 38 -0.59 3.93 -4.99
N CYS A 39 -0.14 3.67 -6.21
CA CYS A 39 1.26 3.58 -6.59
C CYS A 39 1.34 3.95 -8.08
N ASP A 40 1.74 5.18 -8.34
CA ASP A 40 1.69 5.85 -9.64
C ASP A 40 2.70 7.00 -9.68
N GLY A 41 2.67 7.80 -10.75
CA GLY A 41 3.57 8.94 -10.92
C GLY A 41 3.30 10.11 -9.97
N GLU A 42 2.12 10.18 -9.35
CA GLU A 42 1.83 11.22 -8.35
C GLU A 42 2.49 10.87 -7.01
N THR A 43 2.47 9.59 -6.64
CA THR A 43 3.13 9.06 -5.43
C THR A 43 4.64 8.87 -5.60
N ASN A 44 5.12 8.72 -6.84
CA ASN A 44 6.53 8.49 -7.17
C ASN A 44 7.02 9.51 -8.21
N PRO A 45 7.14 10.79 -7.85
CA PRO A 45 7.73 11.81 -8.72
C PRO A 45 9.25 11.56 -8.89
N PRO A 46 9.90 12.23 -9.87
CA PRO A 46 11.32 12.00 -10.20
C PRO A 46 12.26 12.06 -8.99
N GLU A 47 12.05 13.01 -8.07
CA GLU A 47 12.87 13.15 -6.87
C GLU A 47 12.83 11.92 -5.94
N VAL A 48 11.68 11.24 -5.85
CA VAL A 48 11.51 10.00 -5.06
C VAL A 48 12.20 8.83 -5.78
N ILE A 49 12.04 8.77 -7.11
CA ILE A 49 12.67 7.76 -7.95
C ILE A 49 14.19 7.87 -7.89
N ASP A 50 14.73 9.08 -8.01
CA ASP A 50 16.16 9.38 -8.02
C ASP A 50 16.79 9.13 -6.64
N ALA A 51 16.01 9.31 -5.56
CA ALA A 51 16.39 8.89 -4.22
C ALA A 51 16.37 7.36 -4.01
N GLY A 52 15.98 6.58 -5.03
CA GLY A 52 15.88 5.12 -4.96
C GLY A 52 14.71 4.62 -4.12
N GLN A 53 13.74 5.48 -3.82
CA GLN A 53 12.58 5.16 -3.01
C GLN A 53 11.40 4.73 -3.89
N LEU A 54 10.52 3.91 -3.32
CA LEU A 54 9.21 3.57 -3.87
C LEU A 54 8.18 3.90 -2.79
N VAL A 55 7.21 4.73 -3.11
CA VAL A 55 6.13 5.11 -2.20
C VAL A 55 4.83 4.50 -2.68
N VAL A 56 4.15 3.82 -1.76
CA VAL A 56 2.82 3.25 -1.96
C VAL A 56 1.92 3.79 -0.87
N GLU A 57 0.83 4.43 -1.26
CA GLU A 57 -0.20 4.88 -0.32
C GLU A 57 -1.28 3.82 -0.20
N ILE A 58 -1.59 3.43 1.04
CA ILE A 58 -2.61 2.43 1.34
C ILE A 58 -3.51 3.02 2.42
N GLY A 59 -4.81 3.11 2.13
CA GLY A 59 -5.82 3.30 3.15
C GLY A 59 -6.59 2.01 3.33
N MET A 60 -6.91 1.66 4.58
CA MET A 60 -7.76 0.52 4.88
C MET A 60 -8.64 0.84 6.09
N CYS A 61 -9.83 0.25 6.12
CA CYS A 61 -10.81 0.37 7.18
C CYS A 61 -10.81 -0.94 7.98
N PRO A 62 -9.96 -1.11 9.00
CA PRO A 62 -9.96 -2.35 9.78
C PRO A 62 -11.22 -2.46 10.63
N THR A 63 -11.65 -3.69 10.93
CA THR A 63 -12.75 -3.91 11.87
C THR A 63 -12.31 -3.55 13.29
N LYS A 64 -13.24 -3.01 14.09
CA LYS A 64 -12.96 -2.58 15.47
C LYS A 64 -12.35 -3.72 16.29
N PRO A 65 -11.36 -3.43 17.17
CA PRO A 65 -11.05 -2.10 17.72
C PRO A 65 -9.88 -1.37 17.05
N ALA A 66 -9.38 -1.79 15.89
CA ALA A 66 -8.22 -1.13 15.29
C ALA A 66 -8.60 0.26 14.75
N GLU A 67 -7.98 1.32 15.28
CA GLU A 67 -8.38 2.69 14.95
C GLU A 67 -7.74 3.20 13.65
N PHE A 68 -6.44 3.00 13.37
CA PHE A 68 -5.85 3.26 12.04
C PHE A 68 -4.47 2.57 11.91
N VAL A 69 -4.12 2.09 10.71
CA VAL A 69 -2.79 1.52 10.41
C VAL A 69 -2.24 2.18 9.13
N ILE A 70 -1.07 2.79 9.20
CA ILE A 70 -0.38 3.42 8.06
C ILE A 70 0.89 2.62 7.78
N PHE A 71 0.95 1.93 6.65
CA PHE A 71 2.16 1.25 6.21
C PHE A 71 2.97 2.15 5.27
N ARG A 72 4.23 2.40 5.62
CA ARG A 72 5.22 3.00 4.71
C ARG A 72 6.25 1.94 4.35
N ILE A 73 6.13 1.37 3.15
CA ILE A 73 7.06 0.34 2.66
C ILE A 73 8.03 1.02 1.71
N GLY A 74 9.31 1.10 2.10
CA GLY A 74 10.40 1.63 1.28
C GLY A 74 11.56 0.64 1.22
N GLN A 75 12.27 0.62 0.10
CA GLN A 75 13.52 -0.13 -0.01
C GLN A 75 14.68 0.82 0.33
N LEU A 76 15.34 0.61 1.48
CA LEU A 76 16.57 1.32 1.83
C LEU A 76 17.79 0.61 1.22
N PRO A 77 18.90 1.32 0.96
CA PRO A 77 20.14 0.72 0.43
C PRO A 77 20.73 -0.39 1.31
N THR A 78 20.32 -0.45 2.57
CA THR A 78 20.62 -1.50 3.55
C THR A 78 19.30 -1.87 4.21
N GLY A 79 18.91 -3.15 4.09
CA GLY A 79 17.74 -3.80 4.69
C GLY A 79 16.69 -2.89 5.33
N GLY A 80 15.53 -2.74 4.67
CA GLY A 80 14.44 -1.87 5.08
C GLY A 80 14.10 -1.97 6.56
N ASP A 81 14.12 -0.81 7.23
CA ASP A 81 13.61 -0.66 8.59
C ASP A 81 12.08 -0.68 8.52
N ILE A 82 11.48 -1.59 9.28
CA ILE A 82 10.04 -1.80 9.36
C ILE A 82 9.61 -1.03 10.59
N SER A 83 9.25 0.25 10.43
CA SER A 83 8.64 1.01 11.53
C SER A 83 7.15 0.70 11.58
N GLU A 84 6.73 0.04 12.66
CA GLU A 84 5.33 -0.20 13.06
C GLU A 84 4.65 1.08 13.53
#